data_AF-A0A0F6AD88-F1
#
_entry.id   AF-A0A0F6AD88-F1
#
_cell.length_a   1.000
_cell.length_b   1.000
_cell.length_c   1.000
_cell.angle_alpha   90.00
_cell.angle_beta   90.00
_cell.angle_gamma   90.00
#
_symmetry.space_group_name_H-M   'P 1'
#
loop_
_entity.id
_entity.type
_entity.pdbx_description
1 polymer ?
#
loop_
_entity_poly.entity_id
_entity_poly.type
_entity_poly.pdbx_seq_one_letter_code
_entity_poly.pdbx_strand_id
1 'polypeptide(L)'
;MKLKKLEQLKDATIHAPLHFEYGGVEFKFNAHIKLVPEGDIEKLTDPRNTTDKVIVEQLLVGWDDFVDEGKSIPFSKDVLHEMLGFGGIAGRLSAECINAQYRVQEKN
;
A
#
# COMPACT_ATOMS: atom_id res chain seq x y z
N MET A 1 12.34 -15.87 25.68
CA MET A 1 11.24 -14.94 25.97
C MET A 1 10.92 -14.18 24.69
N LYS A 2 9.67 -14.13 24.22
CA LYS A 2 9.31 -13.37 23.01
C LYS A 2 9.18 -11.88 23.35
N LEU A 3 9.75 -11.01 22.52
CA LEU A 3 9.72 -9.56 22.72
C LEU A 3 8.32 -9.03 22.37
N LYS A 4 7.56 -8.59 23.37
CA LYS A 4 6.17 -8.08 23.18
C LYS A 4 6.08 -6.92 22.18
N LYS A 5 7.11 -6.06 22.11
CA LYS A 5 7.17 -4.96 21.14
C LYS A 5 7.23 -5.45 19.68
N LEU A 6 7.90 -6.58 19.42
CA LEU A 6 7.97 -7.16 18.07
C LEU A 6 6.63 -7.79 17.66
N GLU A 7 5.85 -8.30 18.61
CA GLU A 7 4.50 -8.80 18.33
C GLU A 7 3.56 -7.65 17.92
N GLN A 8 3.69 -6.47 18.54
CA GLN A 8 2.91 -5.28 18.17
C GLN A 8 3.23 -4.75 16.77
N LEU A 9 4.44 -4.99 16.24
CA LEU A 9 4.80 -4.58 14.89
C LEU A 9 4.09 -5.37 13.79
N LYS A 10 3.56 -6.56 14.10
CA LYS A 10 2.83 -7.39 13.12
C LYS A 10 1.52 -6.77 12.66
N ASP A 11 0.94 -5.94 13.53
CA ASP A 11 -0.31 -5.22 13.29
C ASP A 11 -0.06 -3.73 13.00
N ALA A 12 1.21 -3.32 12.86
CA ALA A 12 1.55 -1.94 12.61
C ALA A 12 1.26 -1.55 11.16
N THR A 13 0.75 -0.34 11.01
CA THR A 13 0.37 0.26 9.73
C THR A 13 1.13 1.55 9.52
N ILE A 14 1.65 1.73 8.31
CA ILE A 14 2.29 2.95 7.83
C ILE A 14 1.22 3.78 7.13
N HIS A 15 1.05 5.04 7.54
CA HIS A 15 0.16 5.97 6.88
C HIS A 15 0.95 6.76 5.83
N ALA A 16 0.57 6.65 4.56
CA ALA A 16 1.25 7.29 3.44
C ALA A 16 0.26 8.14 2.63
N PRO A 17 0.44 9.48 2.59
CA PRO A 17 -0.39 10.32 1.74
C PRO A 17 -0.07 10.05 0.28
N LEU A 18 -1.09 9.74 -0.51
CA LEU A 18 -1.01 9.51 -1.94
C LEU A 18 -1.72 10.62 -2.69
N HIS A 19 -1.05 11.13 -3.72
CA HIS A 19 -1.61 12.10 -4.64
C HIS A 19 -0.99 11.89 -6.02
N PHE A 20 -1.80 11.45 -6.97
CA PHE A 20 -1.37 11.26 -8.36
C PHE A 20 -2.54 11.43 -9.33
N GLU A 21 -2.23 11.63 -10.60
CA GLU A 21 -3.20 11.67 -11.68
C GLU A 21 -2.99 10.49 -12.62
N TYR A 22 -4.08 9.88 -13.09
CA TYR A 22 -4.04 8.84 -14.11
C TYR A 22 -5.14 9.08 -15.14
N GLY A 23 -4.76 9.32 -16.40
CA GLY A 23 -5.71 9.54 -17.49
C GLY A 23 -6.60 10.78 -17.32
N GLY A 24 -6.13 11.82 -16.64
CA GLY A 24 -6.92 13.02 -16.31
C GLY A 24 -7.77 12.90 -15.06
N VAL A 25 -7.71 11.77 -14.34
CA VAL A 25 -8.45 11.55 -13.08
C VAL A 25 -7.49 11.63 -11.90
N GLU A 26 -7.83 12.47 -10.92
CA GLU A 26 -7.06 12.63 -9.69
C GLU A 26 -7.39 11.52 -8.68
N PHE A 27 -6.34 10.94 -8.10
CA PHE A 27 -6.40 10.03 -6.99
C PHE A 27 -5.68 10.67 -5.80
N LYS A 28 -6.44 10.94 -4.73
CA LYS A 28 -5.91 11.55 -3.51
C LYS A 28 -6.55 10.89 -2.29
N PHE A 29 -5.73 10.28 -1.44
CA PHE A 29 -6.15 9.59 -0.23
C PHE A 29 -4.94 9.26 0.66
N ASN A 30 -5.19 8.86 1.90
CA ASN A 30 -4.15 8.41 2.82
C ASN A 30 -4.13 6.88 2.86
N ALA A 31 -3.13 6.24 2.24
CA ALA A 31 -3.00 4.80 2.23
C ALA A 31 -2.56 4.25 3.59
N HIS A 32 -3.14 3.11 3.97
CA HIS A 32 -2.76 2.32 5.13
C HIS A 32 -1.99 1.11 4.65
N ILE A 33 -0.68 1.11 4.88
CA ILE A 33 0.23 0.10 4.35
C ILE A 33 0.72 -0.77 5.52
N LYS A 34 0.50 -2.07 5.44
CA LYS A 34 0.96 -3.02 6.44
C LYS A 34 2.49 -2.99 6.54
N LEU A 35 3.05 -2.80 7.73
CA LEU A 35 4.48 -2.95 7.97
C LEU A 35 4.86 -4.43 7.89
N VAL A 36 5.90 -4.76 7.13
CA VAL A 36 6.40 -6.14 7.03
C VAL A 36 7.92 -6.20 7.27
N PRO A 37 8.46 -7.37 7.67
CA PRO A 37 9.91 -7.56 7.80
C PRO A 37 10.65 -7.35 6.48
N GLU A 38 11.91 -6.95 6.57
CA GLU A 38 12.79 -6.72 5.40
C GLU A 38 12.85 -7.93 4.45
N GLY A 39 12.99 -9.15 4.98
CA GLY A 39 13.03 -10.36 4.16
C GLY A 39 11.72 -10.66 3.41
N ASP A 40 10.59 -10.05 3.77
CA ASP A 40 9.35 -10.13 2.99
C ASP A 40 9.29 -9.03 1.93
N ILE A 41 9.90 -7.86 2.16
CA ILE A 41 10.10 -6.83 1.13
C ILE A 41 10.97 -7.36 -0.01
N GLU A 42 12.10 -7.98 0.31
CA GLU A 42 13.00 -8.56 -0.70
C GLU A 42 12.26 -9.54 -1.63
N LYS A 43 11.42 -10.41 -1.07
CA LYS A 43 10.59 -11.36 -1.84
C LYS A 43 9.57 -10.65 -2.72
N LEU A 44 8.90 -9.64 -2.19
CA LEU A 44 7.89 -8.86 -2.92
C LEU A 44 8.49 -8.04 -4.05
N THR A 45 9.74 -7.59 -3.89
CA THR A 45 10.47 -6.82 -4.91
C THR A 45 11.21 -7.66 -5.94
N ASP A 46 11.25 -9.01 -5.80
CA ASP A 46 11.81 -9.88 -6.85
C ASP A 46 10.83 -9.94 -8.04
N PRO A 47 11.18 -9.36 -9.20
CA PRO A 47 10.29 -9.25 -10.35
C PRO A 47 9.92 -10.61 -10.98
N ARG A 48 10.62 -11.69 -10.59
CA ARG A 48 10.29 -13.06 -11.05
C ARG A 48 9.19 -13.70 -10.21
N ASN A 49 8.92 -13.18 -9.02
CA ASN A 49 8.08 -13.83 -8.02
C ASN A 49 6.76 -13.09 -7.77
N THR A 50 6.64 -11.83 -8.20
CA THR A 50 5.53 -10.97 -7.79
C THR A 50 5.22 -9.92 -8.85
N THR A 51 3.96 -9.48 -8.89
CA THR A 51 3.45 -8.39 -9.74
C THR A 51 2.99 -7.24 -8.86
N ASP A 52 2.88 -6.04 -9.44
CA ASP A 52 2.39 -4.85 -8.72
C ASP A 52 1.04 -5.09 -8.04
N LYS A 53 0.12 -5.79 -8.73
CA LYS A 53 -1.17 -6.16 -8.16
C LYS A 53 -1.02 -6.97 -6.87
N VAL A 54 -0.15 -7.99 -6.90
CA VAL A 54 0.10 -8.85 -5.73
C VAL A 54 0.76 -8.08 -4.59
N ILE A 55 1.67 -7.14 -4.89
CA ILE A 55 2.27 -6.26 -3.87
C ILE A 55 1.18 -5.46 -3.17
N VAL A 56 0.31 -4.79 -3.94
CA VAL A 56 -0.74 -3.96 -3.38
C VAL A 56 -1.74 -4.78 -2.57
N GLU A 57 -2.18 -5.94 -3.08
CA GLU A 57 -3.12 -6.81 -2.36
C GLU A 57 -2.56 -7.32 -1.02
N GLN A 58 -1.24 -7.47 -0.89
CA GLN A 58 -0.60 -7.90 0.35
C GLN A 58 -0.32 -6.76 1.32
N LEU A 59 0.00 -5.57 0.80
CA LEU A 59 0.51 -4.46 1.62
C LEU A 59 -0.53 -3.37 1.87
N LEU A 60 -1.43 -3.06 0.94
CA LEU A 60 -2.45 -2.03 1.12
C LEU A 60 -3.66 -2.62 1.85
N VAL A 61 -3.82 -2.26 3.12
CA VAL A 61 -4.85 -2.81 4.01
C VAL A 61 -6.00 -1.84 4.30
N GLY A 62 -5.91 -0.62 3.80
CA GLY A 62 -6.91 0.43 4.03
C GLY A 62 -6.56 1.75 3.33
N TRP A 63 -7.49 2.69 3.39
CA TRP A 63 -7.23 4.11 3.13
C TRP A 63 -8.22 5.00 3.87
N ASP A 64 -7.84 6.25 4.10
CA ASP A 64 -8.74 7.32 4.52
C ASP A 64 -8.85 8.39 3.42
N ASP A 65 -9.90 9.21 3.51
CA ASP A 65 -10.11 10.41 2.69
C ASP A 65 -10.18 10.18 1.18
N PHE A 66 -10.41 8.94 0.73
CA PHE A 66 -10.65 8.68 -0.68
C PHE A 66 -12.05 9.16 -1.07
N VAL A 67 -12.11 10.14 -1.97
CA VAL A 67 -13.36 10.72 -2.45
C VAL A 67 -13.49 10.48 -3.96
N ASP A 68 -14.64 9.96 -4.36
CA ASP A 68 -15.04 9.81 -5.76
C ASP A 68 -16.44 10.38 -5.96
N GLU A 69 -16.61 11.19 -7.01
CA GLU A 69 -17.84 11.93 -7.32
C GLU A 69 -18.48 12.65 -6.10
N GLY A 70 -17.64 13.19 -5.20
CA GLY A 70 -18.07 13.90 -4.00
C GLY A 70 -18.54 13.00 -2.85
N LYS A 71 -18.36 11.67 -2.96
CA LYS A 71 -18.68 10.70 -1.90
C LYS A 71 -17.40 10.08 -1.34
N SER A 72 -17.37 9.88 -0.03
CA SER A 72 -16.30 9.11 0.60
C SER A 72 -16.43 7.64 0.23
N ILE A 73 -15.35 7.06 -0.28
CA ILE A 73 -15.28 5.68 -0.73
C ILE A 73 -14.54 4.87 0.35
N PRO A 74 -15.26 4.06 1.15
CA PRO A 74 -14.63 3.23 2.16
C PRO A 74 -13.74 2.18 1.49
N PHE A 75 -12.68 1.79 2.19
CA PHE A 75 -11.85 0.69 1.72
C PHE A 75 -12.67 -0.60 1.59
N SER A 76 -12.59 -1.21 0.42
CA SER A 76 -13.10 -2.56 0.18
C SER A 76 -12.19 -3.28 -0.82
N LYS A 77 -12.16 -4.61 -0.74
CA LYS A 77 -11.37 -5.41 -1.69
C LYS A 77 -11.91 -5.29 -3.12
N ASP A 78 -13.21 -5.10 -3.28
CA ASP A 78 -13.82 -4.97 -4.60
C ASP A 78 -13.37 -3.66 -5.28
N VAL A 79 -13.42 -2.54 -4.55
CA VAL A 79 -12.91 -1.24 -5.03
C VAL A 79 -11.42 -1.33 -5.34
N LEU A 80 -10.64 -1.97 -4.46
CA LEU A 80 -9.22 -2.18 -4.71
C LEU A 80 -8.98 -3.01 -5.98
N HIS A 81 -9.71 -4.10 -6.19
CA HIS A 81 -9.58 -4.92 -7.40
C HIS A 81 -9.96 -4.17 -8.67
N GLU A 82 -10.98 -3.31 -8.62
CA GLU A 82 -11.34 -2.43 -9.74
C GLU A 82 -10.19 -1.46 -10.07
N MET A 83 -9.61 -0.81 -9.06
CA MET A 83 -8.44 0.07 -9.23
C MET A 83 -7.25 -0.69 -9.84
N LEU A 84 -6.98 -1.90 -9.36
CA LEU A 84 -5.89 -2.76 -9.83
C LEU A 84 -6.15 -3.38 -11.22
N GLY A 85 -7.35 -3.20 -11.78
CA GLY A 85 -7.61 -3.46 -13.20
C GLY A 85 -6.82 -2.52 -14.13
N PHE A 86 -6.38 -1.37 -13.63
CA PHE A 86 -5.56 -0.41 -14.37
C PHE A 86 -4.08 -0.55 -13.98
N GLY A 87 -3.25 -1.04 -14.91
CA GLY A 87 -1.84 -1.32 -14.65
C GLY A 87 -1.04 -0.11 -14.14
N GLY A 88 -1.33 1.10 -14.62
CA GLY A 88 -0.68 2.32 -14.14
C GLY A 88 -1.02 2.67 -12.69
N ILE A 89 -2.26 2.42 -12.26
CA ILE A 89 -2.67 2.59 -10.86
C ILE A 89 -1.99 1.52 -10.00
N ALA A 90 -2.01 0.26 -10.43
CA ALA A 90 -1.34 -0.82 -9.74
C ALA A 90 0.16 -0.52 -9.51
N GLY A 91 0.87 -0.07 -10.55
CA GLY A 91 2.28 0.29 -10.43
C GLY A 91 2.54 1.46 -9.48
N ARG A 92 1.69 2.49 -9.48
CA ARG A 92 1.81 3.63 -8.54
C ARG A 92 1.58 3.21 -7.09
N LEU A 93 0.53 2.44 -6.84
CA LEU A 93 0.22 1.90 -5.53
C LEU A 93 1.32 0.96 -5.02
N SER A 94 1.81 0.07 -5.88
CA SER A 94 2.88 -0.87 -5.59
C SER A 94 4.16 -0.15 -5.19
N ALA A 95 4.59 0.83 -5.99
CA ALA A 95 5.77 1.65 -5.70
C ALA A 95 5.64 2.37 -4.35
N GLU A 96 4.48 2.94 -4.04
CA GLU A 96 4.28 3.59 -2.75
C GLU A 96 4.27 2.60 -1.58
N CYS A 97 3.66 1.43 -1.75
CA CYS A 97 3.67 0.37 -0.75
C CYS A 97 5.10 -0.04 -0.37
N ILE A 98 6.01 -0.15 -1.36
CA ILE A 98 7.41 -0.47 -1.13
C ILE A 98 8.18 0.72 -0.55
N ASN A 99 8.04 1.91 -1.13
CA ASN A 99 8.73 3.12 -0.66
C ASN A 99 8.38 3.45 0.79
N ALA A 100 7.13 3.23 1.22
CA ALA A 100 6.71 3.43 2.59
C ALA A 100 7.52 2.57 3.59
N GLN A 101 7.91 1.36 3.20
CA GLN A 101 8.67 0.43 4.04
C GLN A 101 10.09 0.96 4.23
N TYR A 102 10.75 1.35 3.15
CA TYR A 102 12.09 1.94 3.19
C TYR A 102 12.12 3.25 4.00
N ARG A 103 11.12 4.12 3.86
CA ARG A 103 11.05 5.38 4.64
C ARG A 103 10.98 5.16 6.15
N VAL A 104 10.36 4.06 6.60
CA VAL A 104 10.31 3.71 8.03
C VAL A 104 11.64 3.10 8.50
N GLN A 105 12.35 2.40 7.62
CA GLN A 105 13.68 1.87 7.91
C GLN A 105 14.75 2.97 8.00
N GLU A 106 14.73 3.96 7.09
CA GLU A 106 15.72 5.05 7.03
C GLU A 106 15.58 6.10 8.14
N LYS A 107 14.40 6.21 8.76
CA LYS A 107 14.15 7.18 9.85
C LYS A 107 14.63 6.71 11.23
N ASN A 108 15.28 5.54 11.31
CA ASN A 108 15.80 4.94 12.55
C ASN A 108 17.32 4.68 12.44
#